data_AF-A0A8I3WVN1-F1
#
_entry.id   AF-A0A8I3WVN1-F1
#
_cell.length_a   1.000
_cell.length_b   1.000
_cell.length_c   1.000
_cell.angle_alpha   90.00
_cell.angle_beta   90.00
_cell.angle_gamma   90.00
#
_symmetry.space_group_name_H-M   'P 1'
#
loop_
_entity.id
_entity.type
_entity.pdbx_description
1 polymer ?
#
loop_
_entity_poly.entity_id
_entity_poly.type
_entity_poly.pdbx_seq_one_letter_code
_entity_poly.pdbx_strand_id
1 'polypeptide(L)'
;MRTLRGRKVLEEEQVPGGGGSAVQKPRHNSSRGATCWLPFRTLRPQGREHLRRLLNWEEFNEQTDSRRSILLDTLYESIIFAVGKGFPWVEVAQVVKFTEELLRETKGCSVTEAVMILGNKLRDYKGHFNTTRLLALCDYFHHTFIHHYKLYQYVLGQEQQVDLTVAHLEVCVPPQPLPLAEGMDRDLWTHKQQVAALTEAEAQKRTDMLLLKEALLLEKKNSLQKAFTSAMPAQPSRVLERQELESLVRQAVHIQMAFLQELLQCQIQNTFAILDLKLQKKTLNLNTPAPFPPPITSHAGQEEALKPHKVSKGKKAKARK
;
A
#
# COMPACT_ATOMS: atom_id res chain seq x y z
N MET A 1 -33.54 -21.83 1.57
CA MET A 1 -32.31 -21.07 1.24
C MET A 1 -31.61 -21.76 0.08
N ARG A 2 -31.01 -20.97 -0.81
CA ARG A 2 -30.68 -21.28 -2.21
C ARG A 2 -29.67 -22.43 -2.37
N THR A 3 -29.93 -23.18 -3.44
CA THR A 3 -29.16 -24.29 -4.02
C THR A 3 -27.78 -23.89 -4.53
N LEU A 4 -26.85 -24.83 -4.41
CA LEU A 4 -25.48 -24.80 -4.87
C LEU A 4 -25.35 -25.22 -6.34
N ARG A 5 -24.60 -24.42 -7.10
CA ARG A 5 -23.48 -24.77 -8.01
C ARG A 5 -23.63 -25.99 -8.97
N GLY A 6 -23.44 -25.74 -10.27
CA GLY A 6 -23.03 -26.79 -11.21
C GLY A 6 -23.11 -26.42 -12.69
N ARG A 7 -21.98 -26.02 -13.30
CA ARG A 7 -21.73 -26.07 -14.76
C ARG A 7 -21.47 -27.52 -15.17
N LYS A 8 -22.00 -27.96 -16.32
CA LYS A 8 -21.25 -28.72 -17.34
C LYS A 8 -22.01 -28.77 -18.68
N VAL A 9 -21.21 -28.73 -19.73
CA VAL A 9 -21.50 -28.75 -21.17
C VAL A 9 -21.22 -30.15 -21.68
N LEU A 10 -22.04 -30.70 -22.59
CA LEU A 10 -21.66 -31.70 -23.61
C LEU A 10 -22.81 -32.01 -24.57
N GLU A 11 -22.51 -31.92 -25.87
CA GLU A 11 -23.05 -32.62 -27.08
C GLU A 11 -22.70 -31.70 -28.26
N GLU A 12 -21.70 -31.97 -29.11
CA GLU A 12 -21.43 -33.10 -30.02
C GLU A 12 -22.48 -33.21 -31.16
N GLU A 13 -22.15 -32.69 -32.35
CA GLU A 13 -22.72 -33.20 -33.61
C GLU A 13 -21.74 -33.00 -34.79
N GLN A 14 -21.80 -33.96 -35.71
CA GLN A 14 -20.82 -34.34 -36.72
C GLN A 14 -20.95 -33.63 -38.08
N VAL A 15 -19.86 -33.78 -38.85
CA VAL A 15 -19.55 -33.39 -40.25
C VAL A 15 -20.42 -34.14 -41.29
N PRO A 16 -20.44 -33.79 -42.61
CA PRO A 16 -19.35 -34.07 -43.60
C PRO A 16 -19.19 -32.90 -44.63
N GLY A 17 -18.22 -32.77 -45.54
CA GLY A 17 -17.09 -33.54 -46.04
C GLY A 17 -16.69 -32.97 -47.43
N GLY A 18 -15.42 -33.10 -47.84
CA GLY A 18 -15.02 -33.19 -49.26
C GLY A 18 -14.24 -32.02 -49.88
N GLY A 19 -13.08 -32.37 -50.50
CA GLY A 19 -12.52 -31.62 -51.64
C GLY A 19 -11.07 -31.14 -51.46
N GLY A 20 -10.10 -31.95 -51.89
CA GLY A 20 -8.68 -31.61 -51.85
C GLY A 20 -8.17 -30.75 -53.03
N SER A 21 -7.06 -30.05 -52.80
CA SER A 21 -5.98 -29.90 -53.79
C SER A 21 -4.70 -29.39 -53.12
N ALA A 22 -3.63 -30.14 -53.33
CA ALA A 22 -2.27 -29.78 -52.99
C ALA A 22 -1.70 -28.83 -54.06
N VAL A 23 -1.20 -27.66 -53.66
CA VAL A 23 -0.25 -26.88 -54.47
C VAL A 23 0.86 -26.34 -53.56
N GLN A 24 2.01 -26.97 -53.72
CA GLN A 24 3.40 -26.50 -53.62
C GLN A 24 3.75 -25.28 -52.74
N LYS A 25 4.55 -25.56 -51.71
CA LYS A 25 5.49 -24.62 -51.06
C LYS A 25 6.42 -23.95 -52.09
N PRO A 26 6.83 -22.71 -51.79
CA PRO A 26 8.26 -22.43 -51.68
C PRO A 26 8.62 -22.05 -50.25
N ARG A 27 9.67 -22.70 -49.73
CA ARG A 27 10.36 -22.34 -48.49
C ARG A 27 11.50 -21.36 -48.81
N HIS A 28 11.77 -20.49 -47.84
CA HIS A 28 12.93 -19.61 -47.67
C HIS A 28 12.99 -18.41 -48.64
N ASN A 29 13.31 -17.18 -48.23
CA ASN A 29 14.07 -16.73 -47.07
C ASN A 29 13.85 -15.21 -46.91
N SER A 30 13.30 -14.72 -45.80
CA SER A 30 13.54 -13.33 -45.37
C SER A 30 13.21 -13.14 -43.88
N SER A 31 13.76 -14.00 -43.04
CA SER A 31 13.92 -13.73 -41.61
C SER A 31 15.30 -13.13 -41.38
N ARG A 32 15.54 -11.92 -41.91
CA ARG A 32 16.70 -11.08 -41.56
C ARG A 32 16.25 -9.63 -41.44
N GLY A 33 15.42 -9.37 -40.44
CA GLY A 33 15.03 -8.02 -40.07
C GLY A 33 14.66 -7.85 -38.60
N ALA A 34 14.56 -8.93 -37.82
CA ALA A 34 14.01 -8.87 -36.46
C ALA A 34 15.04 -8.88 -35.33
N THR A 35 16.33 -9.14 -35.61
CA THR A 35 17.35 -9.30 -34.56
C THR A 35 18.16 -8.04 -34.24
N CYS A 36 18.00 -6.95 -34.99
CA CYS A 36 18.69 -5.68 -34.69
C CYS A 36 17.85 -4.69 -33.84
N TRP A 37 16.62 -5.06 -33.46
CA TRP A 37 15.68 -4.14 -32.78
C TRP A 37 15.66 -4.26 -31.25
N LEU A 38 16.21 -5.34 -30.71
CA LEU A 38 16.18 -5.60 -29.26
C LEU A 38 17.14 -4.70 -28.44
N PRO A 39 18.34 -4.31 -28.92
CA PRO A 39 19.24 -3.45 -28.13
C PRO A 39 18.79 -1.98 -28.02
N PHE A 40 18.01 -1.50 -28.99
CA PHE A 40 17.61 -0.08 -29.05
C PHE A 40 16.37 0.25 -28.23
N ARG A 41 15.55 -0.75 -27.87
CA ARG A 41 14.32 -0.54 -27.10
C ARG A 41 14.60 -0.19 -25.63
N THR A 42 15.71 -0.69 -25.07
CA THR A 42 16.18 -0.35 -23.71
C THR A 42 16.96 0.97 -23.66
N LEU A 43 17.49 1.43 -24.80
CA LEU A 43 18.22 2.69 -24.91
C LEU A 43 17.32 3.90 -25.23
N ARG A 44 16.03 3.68 -25.57
CA ARG A 44 15.08 4.74 -25.95
C ARG A 44 15.04 5.94 -24.97
N PRO A 45 14.94 5.75 -23.65
CA PRO A 45 14.89 6.88 -22.71
C PRO A 45 16.20 7.70 -22.71
N GLN A 46 17.34 6.99 -22.74
CA GLN A 46 18.66 7.63 -22.77
C GLN A 46 18.91 8.36 -24.10
N GLY A 47 18.52 7.75 -25.22
CA GLY A 47 18.64 8.34 -26.55
C GLY A 47 17.78 9.59 -26.75
N ARG A 48 16.55 9.59 -26.23
CA ARG A 48 15.67 10.77 -26.22
C ARG A 48 16.27 11.92 -25.41
N GLU A 49 16.83 11.61 -24.24
CA GLU A 49 17.48 12.60 -23.40
C GLU A 49 18.75 13.21 -24.04
N HIS A 50 19.55 12.39 -24.73
CA HIS A 50 20.68 12.91 -25.50
C HIS A 50 20.23 13.80 -26.67
N LEU A 51 19.18 13.41 -27.39
CA LEU A 51 18.61 14.21 -28.47
C LEU A 51 18.07 15.55 -27.96
N ARG A 52 17.39 15.55 -26.81
CA ARG A 52 16.90 16.78 -26.16
C ARG A 52 18.05 17.76 -25.89
N ARG A 53 19.16 17.27 -25.31
CA ARG A 53 20.36 18.09 -25.03
C ARG A 53 20.99 18.63 -26.32
N LEU A 54 21.06 17.83 -27.37
CA LEU A 54 21.60 18.26 -28.68
C LEU A 54 20.75 19.33 -29.35
N LEU A 55 19.43 19.28 -29.18
CA LEU A 55 18.49 20.28 -29.68
C LEU A 55 18.38 21.52 -28.77
N ASN A 56 19.10 21.56 -27.65
CA ASN A 56 19.01 22.61 -26.61
C ASN A 56 17.58 22.84 -26.09
N TRP A 57 16.77 21.78 -25.98
CA TRP A 57 15.43 21.89 -25.42
C TRP A 57 15.48 21.89 -23.88
N GLU A 58 14.67 22.73 -23.24
CA GLU A 58 14.53 22.77 -21.78
C GLU A 58 14.08 21.41 -21.21
N GLU A 59 14.45 21.13 -19.96
CA GLU A 59 13.91 19.97 -19.25
C GLU A 59 12.41 20.16 -19.04
N PHE A 60 11.63 19.23 -19.58
CA PHE A 60 10.19 19.21 -19.40
C PHE A 60 9.78 17.89 -18.75
N ASN A 61 8.79 17.95 -17.87
CA ASN A 61 8.20 16.74 -17.32
C ASN A 61 7.28 16.13 -18.39
N GLU A 62 7.58 14.89 -18.79
CA GLU A 62 6.83 14.17 -19.83
C GLU A 62 5.33 14.04 -19.51
N GLN A 63 4.95 14.11 -18.23
CA GLN A 63 3.57 14.02 -17.77
C GLN A 63 2.84 15.36 -17.84
N THR A 64 3.54 16.48 -17.70
CA THR A 64 2.95 17.82 -17.76
C THR A 64 2.98 18.41 -19.17
N ASP A 65 3.99 18.06 -19.97
CA ASP A 65 4.14 18.50 -21.36
C ASP A 65 4.22 17.29 -22.31
N SER A 66 3.05 16.65 -22.47
CA SER A 66 2.85 15.52 -23.37
C SER A 66 3.21 15.87 -24.82
N ARG A 67 3.01 17.13 -25.22
CA ARG A 67 3.26 17.64 -26.58
C ARG A 67 4.75 17.65 -26.91
N ARG A 68 5.59 18.24 -26.06
CA ARG A 68 7.06 18.20 -26.25
C ARG A 68 7.58 16.76 -26.19
N SER A 69 6.98 15.91 -25.36
CA SER A 69 7.34 14.49 -25.27
C SER A 69 7.10 13.72 -26.58
N ILE A 70 5.93 13.90 -27.19
CA ILE A 70 5.53 13.23 -28.45
C ILE A 70 6.33 13.78 -29.63
N LEU A 71 6.57 15.09 -29.69
CA LEU A 71 7.44 15.70 -30.70
C LEU A 71 8.85 15.12 -30.63
N LEU A 72 9.43 15.03 -29.43
CA LEU A 72 10.76 14.45 -29.23
C LEU A 72 10.81 12.97 -29.62
N ASP A 73 9.77 12.19 -29.33
CA ASP A 73 9.68 10.79 -29.77
C ASP A 73 9.62 10.70 -31.31
N THR A 74 8.85 11.58 -31.96
CA THR A 74 8.74 11.60 -33.42
C THR A 74 10.08 11.92 -34.10
N LEU A 75 10.85 12.87 -33.54
CA LEU A 75 12.19 13.20 -34.02
C LEU A 75 13.19 12.07 -33.75
N TYR A 76 13.11 11.43 -32.60
CA TYR A 76 13.97 10.29 -32.28
C TYR A 76 13.68 9.11 -33.23
N GLU A 77 12.42 8.78 -33.48
CA GLU A 77 12.05 7.71 -34.39
C GLU A 77 12.45 7.98 -35.84
N SER A 78 12.44 9.25 -36.28
CA SER A 78 12.93 9.59 -37.63
C SER A 78 14.45 9.39 -37.76
N ILE A 79 15.22 9.61 -36.69
CA ILE A 79 16.66 9.27 -36.64
C ILE A 79 16.85 7.76 -36.70
N ILE A 80 16.13 7.00 -35.87
CA ILE A 80 16.23 5.54 -35.85
C ILE A 80 15.87 4.95 -37.21
N PHE A 81 14.83 5.48 -37.85
CA PHE A 81 14.47 5.12 -39.21
C PHE A 81 15.61 5.40 -40.20
N ALA A 82 16.16 6.61 -40.22
CA ALA A 82 17.19 7.00 -41.17
C ALA A 82 18.47 6.16 -40.99
N VAL A 83 18.90 5.94 -39.76
CA VAL A 83 20.05 5.07 -39.44
C VAL A 83 19.74 3.61 -39.82
N GLY A 84 18.56 3.11 -39.51
CA GLY A 84 18.13 1.73 -39.83
C GLY A 84 18.02 1.46 -41.33
N LYS A 85 17.74 2.50 -42.14
CA LYS A 85 17.75 2.44 -43.61
C LYS A 85 19.12 2.71 -44.25
N GLY A 86 20.14 3.01 -43.45
CA GLY A 86 21.53 3.21 -43.92
C GLY A 86 21.80 4.59 -44.52
N PHE A 87 21.13 5.64 -44.03
CA PHE A 87 21.42 7.02 -44.43
C PHE A 87 22.77 7.46 -43.86
N PRO A 88 23.61 8.20 -44.62
CA PRO A 88 24.80 8.85 -44.09
C PRO A 88 24.44 9.84 -42.97
N TRP A 89 25.30 10.03 -41.97
CA TRP A 89 25.01 10.91 -40.83
C TRP A 89 24.64 12.35 -41.21
N VAL A 90 25.22 12.89 -42.30
CA VAL A 90 24.86 14.21 -42.83
C VAL A 90 23.40 14.26 -43.31
N GLU A 91 22.93 13.18 -43.94
CA GLU A 91 21.54 13.05 -44.39
C GLU A 91 20.59 12.73 -43.24
N VAL A 92 21.04 12.01 -42.21
CA VAL A 92 20.24 11.78 -40.98
C VAL A 92 19.89 13.12 -40.33
N ALA A 93 20.83 14.08 -40.26
CA ALA A 93 20.54 15.42 -39.75
C ALA A 93 19.50 16.16 -40.62
N GLN A 94 19.55 15.98 -41.94
CA GLN A 94 18.54 16.53 -42.85
C GLN A 94 17.16 15.88 -42.66
N VAL A 95 17.09 14.59 -42.31
CA VAL A 95 15.82 13.91 -41.99
C VAL A 95 15.18 14.50 -40.72
N VAL A 96 15.97 14.80 -39.70
CA VAL A 96 15.46 15.45 -38.48
C VAL A 96 14.89 16.83 -38.79
N LYS A 97 15.66 17.64 -39.54
CA LYS A 97 15.23 18.97 -39.97
C LYS A 97 13.95 18.91 -40.82
N PHE A 98 13.90 17.99 -41.77
CA PHE A 98 12.71 17.71 -42.59
C PHE A 98 11.51 17.36 -41.70
N THR A 99 11.69 16.48 -40.72
CA THR A 99 10.64 16.04 -39.79
C THR A 99 10.09 17.22 -39.00
N GLU A 100 10.97 18.05 -38.44
CA GLU A 100 10.60 19.22 -37.67
C GLU A 100 9.81 20.25 -38.51
N GLU A 101 10.29 20.54 -39.72
CA GLU A 101 9.62 21.46 -40.65
C GLU A 101 8.24 20.94 -41.05
N LEU A 102 8.13 19.64 -41.38
CA LEU A 102 6.87 19.01 -41.75
C LEU A 102 5.84 19.10 -40.61
N LEU A 103 6.23 18.78 -39.37
CA LEU A 103 5.34 18.85 -38.20
C LEU A 103 4.89 20.28 -37.91
N ARG A 104 5.76 21.27 -38.13
CA ARG A 104 5.46 22.68 -37.94
C ARG A 104 4.48 23.22 -38.98
N GLU A 105 4.71 22.91 -40.26
CA GLU A 105 3.91 23.44 -41.38
C GLU A 105 2.55 22.77 -41.53
N THR A 106 2.39 21.55 -41.04
CA THR A 106 1.12 20.82 -41.08
C THR A 106 0.21 21.14 -39.89
N LYS A 107 0.67 21.91 -38.90
CA LYS A 107 -0.14 22.25 -37.72
C LYS A 107 -1.41 23.00 -38.12
N GLY A 108 -2.57 22.43 -37.84
CA GLY A 108 -3.87 23.04 -38.13
C GLY A 108 -4.38 22.83 -39.56
N CYS A 109 -3.65 22.08 -40.40
CA CYS A 109 -4.05 21.78 -41.77
C CYS A 109 -4.93 20.52 -41.86
N SER A 110 -5.69 20.39 -42.94
CA SER A 110 -6.40 19.16 -43.30
C SER A 110 -5.43 18.04 -43.75
N VAL A 111 -5.89 16.79 -43.75
CA VAL A 111 -5.08 15.63 -44.21
C VAL A 111 -4.61 15.83 -45.65
N THR A 112 -5.48 16.34 -46.53
CA THR A 112 -5.17 16.58 -47.94
C THR A 112 -4.06 17.62 -48.10
N GLU A 113 -4.13 18.71 -47.33
CA GLU A 113 -3.07 19.73 -47.30
C GLU A 113 -1.76 19.17 -46.75
N ALA A 114 -1.80 18.32 -45.73
CA ALA A 114 -0.59 17.69 -45.21
C ALA A 114 0.09 16.75 -46.21
N VAL A 115 -0.68 16.03 -47.02
CA VAL A 115 -0.12 15.23 -48.12
C VAL A 115 0.51 16.13 -49.18
N MET A 116 -0.10 17.28 -49.50
CA MET A 116 0.50 18.26 -50.41
C MET A 116 1.78 18.87 -49.85
N ILE A 117 1.79 19.25 -48.56
CA ILE A 117 2.97 19.79 -47.86
C ILE A 117 4.11 18.77 -47.87
N LEU A 118 3.80 17.49 -47.57
CA LEU A 118 4.78 16.40 -47.64
C LEU A 118 5.37 16.28 -49.06
N GLY A 119 4.54 16.30 -50.09
CA GLY A 119 4.97 16.23 -51.49
C GLY A 119 5.85 17.42 -51.91
N ASN A 120 5.51 18.64 -51.47
CA ASN A 120 6.30 19.84 -51.72
C ASN A 120 7.65 19.78 -51.01
N LYS A 121 7.66 19.39 -49.72
CA LYS A 121 8.91 19.21 -48.96
C LYS A 121 9.83 18.16 -49.56
N LEU A 122 9.29 17.04 -50.03
CA LEU A 122 10.09 16.02 -50.72
C LEU A 122 10.74 16.55 -52.01
N ARG A 123 10.08 17.49 -52.70
CA ARG A 123 10.64 18.17 -53.87
C ARG A 123 11.77 19.13 -53.50
N ASP A 124 11.61 19.90 -52.44
CA ASP A 124 12.62 20.84 -51.94
C ASP A 124 13.88 20.13 -51.47
N TYR A 125 13.73 18.94 -50.87
CA TYR A 125 14.83 18.13 -50.38
C TYR A 125 15.44 17.19 -51.44
N LYS A 126 15.04 17.30 -52.71
CA LYS A 126 15.58 16.48 -53.81
C LYS A 126 17.09 16.64 -54.02
N GLY A 127 17.66 17.79 -53.64
CA GLY A 127 19.11 18.04 -53.66
C GLY A 127 19.88 17.43 -52.48
N HIS A 128 19.18 17.02 -51.42
CA HIS A 128 19.79 16.53 -50.17
C HIS A 128 19.79 15.00 -50.07
N PHE A 129 18.91 14.33 -50.81
CA PHE A 129 18.73 12.89 -50.77
C PHE A 129 18.69 12.29 -52.17
N ASN A 130 19.17 11.06 -52.30
CA ASN A 130 19.00 10.30 -53.55
C ASN A 130 17.53 9.86 -53.73
N THR A 131 17.16 9.51 -54.96
CA THR A 131 15.78 9.12 -55.31
C THR A 131 15.25 7.96 -54.46
N THR A 132 16.08 6.96 -54.18
CA THR A 132 15.69 5.79 -53.38
C THR A 132 15.42 6.15 -51.92
N ARG A 133 16.21 7.06 -51.34
CA ARG A 133 16.06 7.56 -49.97
C ARG A 133 14.87 8.50 -49.84
N LEU A 134 14.59 9.33 -50.85
CA LEU A 134 13.37 10.13 -50.89
C LEU A 134 12.12 9.27 -50.91
N LEU A 135 12.11 8.19 -51.70
CA LEU A 135 11.00 7.23 -51.72
C LEU A 135 10.85 6.54 -50.35
N ALA A 136 11.95 6.10 -49.74
CA ALA A 136 11.90 5.51 -48.41
C ALA A 136 11.37 6.50 -47.35
N LEU A 137 11.75 7.78 -47.45
CA LEU A 137 11.27 8.85 -46.57
C LEU A 137 9.78 9.12 -46.78
N CYS A 138 9.33 9.17 -48.03
CA CYS A 138 7.92 9.29 -48.41
C CYS A 138 7.10 8.14 -47.81
N ASP A 139 7.54 6.90 -48.00
CA ASP A 139 6.88 5.72 -47.45
C ASP A 139 6.83 5.77 -45.93
N TYR A 140 7.93 6.17 -45.28
CA TYR A 140 7.97 6.30 -43.82
C TYR A 140 6.92 7.29 -43.32
N PHE A 141 6.89 8.52 -43.84
CA PHE A 141 5.91 9.52 -43.39
C PHE A 141 4.49 9.18 -43.81
N HIS A 142 4.29 8.48 -44.92
CA HIS A 142 2.98 7.99 -45.28
C HIS A 142 2.43 7.02 -44.22
N HIS A 143 3.23 6.04 -43.81
CA HIS A 143 2.80 4.99 -42.88
C HIS A 143 2.81 5.43 -41.41
N THR A 144 3.65 6.38 -41.03
CA THR A 144 3.77 6.83 -39.63
C THR A 144 2.99 8.11 -39.34
N PHE A 145 3.13 9.12 -40.19
CA PHE A 145 2.59 10.46 -39.94
C PHE A 145 1.22 10.65 -40.61
N ILE A 146 1.11 10.39 -41.91
CA ILE A 146 -0.14 10.61 -42.68
C ILE A 146 -1.23 9.61 -42.24
N HIS A 147 -0.89 8.34 -42.11
CA HIS A 147 -1.84 7.31 -41.65
C HIS A 147 -2.43 7.63 -40.26
N HIS A 148 -1.65 8.28 -39.41
CA HIS A 148 -2.04 8.66 -38.04
C HIS A 148 -2.27 10.18 -37.88
N TYR A 149 -2.53 10.90 -38.97
CA TYR A 149 -2.51 12.36 -38.99
C TYR A 149 -3.48 13.00 -37.99
N LYS A 150 -4.66 12.41 -37.77
CA LYS A 150 -5.63 12.91 -36.79
C LYS A 150 -5.08 12.92 -35.36
N LEU A 151 -4.24 11.95 -35.00
CA LEU A 151 -3.58 11.89 -33.68
C LEU A 151 -2.52 12.98 -33.55
N TYR A 152 -1.71 13.17 -34.59
CA TYR A 152 -0.74 14.26 -34.63
C TYR A 152 -1.42 15.63 -34.57
N GLN A 153 -2.52 15.86 -35.30
CA GLN A 153 -3.27 17.11 -35.23
C GLN A 153 -3.88 17.37 -33.85
N TYR A 154 -4.35 16.33 -33.17
CA TYR A 154 -4.86 16.46 -31.81
C TYR A 154 -3.76 16.97 -30.86
N VAL A 155 -2.55 16.40 -30.94
CA VAL A 155 -1.41 16.78 -30.10
C VAL A 155 -0.79 18.14 -30.50
N LEU A 156 -0.74 18.44 -31.80
CA LEU A 156 -0.08 19.65 -32.32
C LEU A 156 -1.00 20.87 -32.36
N GLY A 157 -2.31 20.67 -32.57
CA GLY A 157 -3.28 21.72 -32.84
C GLY A 157 -3.97 22.28 -31.59
N GLN A 158 -4.19 21.47 -30.56
CA GLN A 158 -4.90 21.89 -29.34
C GLN A 158 -3.92 22.35 -28.25
N GLU A 159 -4.30 23.38 -27.49
CA GLU A 159 -3.64 23.72 -26.24
C GLU A 159 -4.26 22.84 -25.15
N GLN A 160 -3.50 21.85 -24.66
CA GLN A 160 -4.00 20.91 -23.69
C GLN A 160 -4.07 21.62 -22.32
N GLN A 161 -5.26 21.96 -21.85
CA GLN A 161 -5.45 22.33 -20.45
C GLN A 161 -5.31 21.06 -19.62
N VAL A 162 -4.14 20.92 -19.00
CA VAL A 162 -3.84 19.77 -18.15
C VAL A 162 -4.26 20.14 -16.72
N ASP A 163 -5.50 19.80 -16.36
CA ASP A 163 -5.97 19.88 -14.96
C ASP A 163 -5.38 18.71 -14.15
N LEU A 164 -4.07 18.79 -13.88
CA LEU A 164 -3.37 17.83 -13.04
C LEU A 164 -3.64 18.16 -11.56
N THR A 165 -4.58 17.45 -10.95
CA THR A 165 -4.72 17.43 -9.49
C THR A 165 -3.61 16.57 -8.89
N VAL A 166 -2.43 17.15 -8.66
CA VAL A 166 -1.31 16.46 -8.01
C VAL A 166 -1.56 16.42 -6.50
N ALA A 167 -2.13 15.33 -6.01
CA ALA A 167 -2.23 15.06 -4.58
C ALA A 167 -0.90 14.46 -4.07
N HIS A 168 -0.21 15.17 -3.17
CA HIS A 168 0.91 14.60 -2.44
C HIS A 168 0.38 13.65 -1.36
N LEU A 169 0.59 12.35 -1.56
CA LEU A 169 0.28 11.33 -0.57
C LEU A 169 1.57 10.93 0.16
N GLU A 170 1.69 11.36 1.41
CA GLU A 170 2.75 10.87 2.29
C GLU A 170 2.41 9.46 2.75
N VAL A 171 3.07 8.47 2.16
CA VAL A 171 2.97 7.07 2.59
C VAL A 171 3.86 6.89 3.82
N CYS A 172 3.25 6.85 5.00
CA CYS A 172 3.97 6.56 6.24
C CYS A 172 4.43 5.09 6.25
N VAL A 173 5.72 4.89 6.49
CA VAL A 173 6.30 3.55 6.70
C VAL A 173 5.93 3.10 8.12
N PRO A 174 5.49 1.84 8.32
CA PRO A 174 5.22 1.33 9.66
C PRO A 174 6.48 1.43 10.54
N PRO A 175 6.32 1.71 11.83
CA PRO A 175 7.46 1.80 12.75
C PRO A 175 8.24 0.48 12.73
N GLN A 176 9.56 0.59 12.86
CA GLN A 176 10.43 -0.58 12.87
C GLN A 176 10.07 -1.48 14.06
N PRO A 177 9.86 -2.79 13.85
CA PRO A 177 9.54 -3.69 14.94
C PRO A 177 10.69 -3.72 15.95
N LEU A 178 10.34 -3.84 17.22
CA LEU A 178 11.30 -3.99 18.31
C LEU A 178 12.16 -5.26 18.11
N PRO A 179 13.38 -5.29 18.67
CA PRO A 179 14.23 -6.48 18.65
C PRO A 179 13.50 -7.71 19.19
N LEU A 180 13.72 -8.88 18.57
CA LEU A 180 13.14 -10.15 19.03
C LEU A 180 13.54 -10.52 20.47
N ALA A 181 14.62 -9.94 21.00
CA ALA A 181 15.03 -10.08 22.39
C ALA A 181 14.03 -9.47 23.39
N GLU A 182 13.24 -8.48 22.96
CA GLU A 182 12.13 -7.92 23.73
C GLU A 182 10.83 -8.71 23.53
N GLY A 183 10.86 -9.71 22.63
CA GLY A 183 9.77 -10.62 22.40
C GLY A 183 9.49 -11.47 23.64
N MET A 184 8.21 -11.57 23.98
CA MET A 184 7.75 -12.50 25.02
C MET A 184 7.18 -13.74 24.36
N ASP A 185 7.44 -14.90 24.97
CA ASP A 185 6.80 -16.15 24.55
C ASP A 185 5.27 -16.00 24.55
N ARG A 186 4.61 -16.61 23.55
CA ARG A 186 3.16 -16.48 23.37
C ARG A 186 2.39 -17.06 24.55
N ASP A 187 2.84 -18.19 25.10
CA ASP A 187 2.12 -18.88 26.16
C ASP A 187 2.35 -18.13 27.50
N LEU A 188 3.55 -17.61 27.73
CA LEU A 188 3.82 -16.68 28.84
C LEU A 188 3.02 -15.38 28.73
N TRP A 189 2.89 -14.79 27.54
CA TRP A 189 2.08 -13.59 27.31
C TRP A 189 0.60 -13.86 27.57
N THR A 190 0.07 -14.97 27.05
CA THR A 190 -1.33 -15.38 27.26
C THR A 190 -1.61 -15.61 28.73
N HIS A 191 -0.69 -16.27 29.45
CA HIS A 191 -0.77 -16.45 30.89
C HIS A 191 -0.82 -15.11 31.64
N LYS A 192 0.11 -14.19 31.34
CA LYS A 192 0.11 -12.84 31.93
C LYS A 192 -1.19 -12.09 31.67
N GLN A 193 -1.74 -12.20 30.46
CA GLN A 193 -3.01 -11.56 30.10
C GLN A 193 -4.19 -12.12 30.90
N GLN A 194 -4.26 -13.44 31.08
CA GLN A 194 -5.29 -14.08 31.90
C GLN A 194 -5.18 -13.67 33.38
N VAL A 195 -3.96 -13.61 33.93
CA VAL A 195 -3.73 -13.15 35.31
C VAL A 195 -4.12 -11.68 35.48
N ALA A 196 -3.82 -10.83 34.50
CA ALA A 196 -4.21 -9.43 34.51
C ALA A 196 -5.75 -9.28 34.49
N ALA A 197 -6.43 -10.00 33.60
CA ALA A 197 -7.90 -9.99 33.51
C ALA A 197 -8.58 -10.44 34.81
N LEU A 198 -8.07 -11.51 35.45
CA LEU A 198 -8.60 -11.93 36.76
C LEU A 198 -8.34 -10.90 37.86
N THR A 199 -7.20 -10.21 37.82
CA THR A 199 -6.87 -9.17 38.80
C THR A 199 -7.76 -7.94 38.63
N GLU A 200 -8.03 -7.55 37.39
CA GLU A 200 -8.98 -6.48 37.07
C GLU A 200 -10.40 -6.84 37.47
N ALA A 201 -10.87 -8.05 37.15
CA ALA A 201 -12.18 -8.54 37.58
C ALA A 201 -12.32 -8.55 39.11
N GLU A 202 -11.27 -8.95 39.84
CA GLU A 202 -11.23 -8.92 41.30
C GLU A 202 -11.33 -7.49 41.84
N ALA A 203 -10.60 -6.53 41.24
CA ALA A 203 -10.66 -5.12 41.60
C ALA A 203 -12.05 -4.54 41.30
N GLN A 204 -12.62 -4.84 40.14
CA GLN A 204 -13.95 -4.38 39.74
C GLN A 204 -15.01 -4.85 40.74
N LYS A 205 -14.99 -6.13 41.15
CA LYS A 205 -15.95 -6.64 42.16
C LYS A 205 -15.85 -5.92 43.49
N ARG A 206 -14.65 -5.49 43.91
CA ARG A 206 -14.50 -4.67 45.13
C ARG A 206 -15.09 -3.29 44.97
N THR A 207 -14.87 -2.66 43.82
CA THR A 207 -15.43 -1.33 43.50
C THR A 207 -16.96 -1.41 43.44
N ASP A 208 -17.51 -2.39 42.73
CA ASP A 208 -18.97 -2.60 42.62
C ASP A 208 -19.61 -2.78 44.00
N MET A 209 -18.95 -3.52 44.91
CA MET A 209 -19.42 -3.70 46.28
C MET A 209 -19.44 -2.38 47.07
N LEU A 210 -18.42 -1.52 46.91
CA LEU A 210 -18.41 -0.20 47.57
C LEU A 210 -19.58 0.66 47.07
N LEU A 211 -19.77 0.72 45.74
CA LEU A 211 -20.87 1.48 45.13
C LEU A 211 -22.25 0.96 45.58
N LEU A 212 -22.43 -0.37 45.63
CA LEU A 212 -23.69 -0.95 46.07
C LEU A 212 -23.96 -0.69 47.55
N LYS A 213 -22.93 -0.71 48.41
CA LYS A 213 -23.05 -0.31 49.82
C LYS A 213 -23.50 1.14 49.97
N GLU A 214 -22.93 2.05 49.19
CA GLU A 214 -23.32 3.46 49.18
C GLU A 214 -24.77 3.66 48.70
N ALA A 215 -25.16 2.96 47.64
CA ALA A 215 -26.53 2.99 47.12
C ALA A 215 -27.55 2.50 48.15
N LEU A 216 -27.29 1.36 48.81
CA LEU A 216 -28.17 0.82 49.86
C LEU A 216 -28.27 1.76 51.07
N LEU A 217 -27.17 2.42 51.45
CA LEU A 217 -27.18 3.43 52.52
C LEU A 217 -28.05 4.64 52.16
N LEU A 218 -27.97 5.09 50.90
CA LEU A 218 -28.78 6.19 50.40
C LEU A 218 -30.27 5.81 50.34
N GLU A 219 -30.58 4.61 49.88
CA GLU A 219 -31.95 4.09 49.86
C GLU A 219 -32.53 3.99 51.25
N LYS A 220 -31.79 3.43 52.21
CA LYS A 220 -32.18 3.41 53.63
C LYS A 220 -32.50 4.83 54.12
N LYS A 221 -31.62 5.79 53.86
CA LYS A 221 -31.80 7.19 54.28
C LYS A 221 -33.08 7.78 53.69
N ASN A 222 -33.32 7.57 52.40
CA ASN A 222 -34.52 8.04 51.70
C ASN A 222 -35.79 7.38 52.25
N SER A 223 -35.77 6.08 52.51
CA SER A 223 -36.91 5.33 53.06
C SER A 223 -37.24 5.77 54.49
N LEU A 224 -36.23 5.99 55.33
CA LEU A 224 -36.41 6.55 56.67
C LEU A 224 -36.98 7.97 56.60
N GLN A 225 -36.40 8.84 55.76
CA GLN A 225 -36.89 10.21 55.61
C GLN A 225 -38.34 10.25 55.11
N LYS A 226 -38.72 9.39 54.17
CA LYS A 226 -40.11 9.25 53.72
C LYS A 226 -41.03 8.82 54.86
N ALA A 227 -40.65 7.81 55.65
CA ALA A 227 -41.42 7.35 56.80
C ALA A 227 -41.60 8.46 57.85
N PHE A 228 -40.54 9.21 58.15
CA PHE A 228 -40.61 10.36 59.07
C PHE A 228 -41.51 11.48 58.52
N THR A 229 -41.33 11.90 57.27
CA THR A 229 -42.16 12.96 56.66
C THR A 229 -43.63 12.56 56.58
N SER A 230 -43.93 11.28 56.29
CA SER A 230 -45.33 10.80 56.28
C SER A 230 -45.97 10.75 57.66
N ALA A 231 -45.17 10.61 58.71
CA ALA A 231 -45.64 10.62 60.10
C ALA A 231 -45.73 12.04 60.69
N MET A 232 -45.16 13.06 60.02
CA MET A 232 -45.24 14.44 60.52
C MET A 232 -46.66 15.02 60.36
N PRO A 233 -47.27 15.55 61.42
CA PRO A 233 -48.58 16.17 61.33
C PRO A 233 -48.53 17.47 60.53
N ALA A 234 -49.59 17.76 59.78
CA ALA A 234 -49.73 19.00 58.98
C ALA A 234 -49.79 20.29 59.82
N GLN A 235 -49.97 20.17 61.14
CA GLN A 235 -50.02 21.27 62.10
C GLN A 235 -48.86 21.13 63.10
N PRO A 236 -47.99 22.15 63.26
CA PRO A 236 -46.77 22.07 64.07
C PRO A 236 -46.98 21.87 65.58
N SER A 237 -48.22 21.97 66.08
CA SER A 237 -48.55 21.84 67.50
C SER A 237 -49.21 20.51 67.89
N ARG A 238 -49.47 19.60 66.94
CA ARG A 238 -50.10 18.30 67.23
C ARG A 238 -49.04 17.31 67.72
N VAL A 239 -49.25 16.78 68.93
CA VAL A 239 -48.44 15.69 69.48
C VAL A 239 -48.83 14.37 68.79
N LEU A 240 -47.84 13.58 68.38
CA LEU A 240 -48.02 12.24 67.82
C LEU A 240 -48.71 11.33 68.83
N GLU A 241 -49.74 10.61 68.40
CA GLU A 241 -50.42 9.63 69.26
C GLU A 241 -49.51 8.41 69.48
N ARG A 242 -49.65 7.74 70.64
CA ARG A 242 -48.84 6.56 70.98
C ARG A 242 -48.85 5.49 69.90
N GLN A 243 -50.00 5.29 69.25
CA GLN A 243 -50.19 4.30 68.19
C GLN A 243 -49.50 4.70 66.88
N GLU A 244 -49.48 5.99 66.54
CA GLU A 244 -48.75 6.56 65.39
C GLU A 244 -47.23 6.47 65.62
N LEU A 245 -46.77 6.69 66.85
CA LEU A 245 -45.36 6.53 67.22
C LEU A 245 -44.94 5.05 67.17
N GLU A 246 -45.76 4.13 67.67
CA GLU A 246 -45.46 2.71 67.65
C GLU A 246 -45.38 2.16 66.21
N SER A 247 -46.27 2.61 65.32
CA SER A 247 -46.23 2.21 63.91
C SER A 247 -44.99 2.77 63.19
N LEU A 248 -44.60 4.01 63.48
CA LEU A 248 -43.37 4.61 62.95
C LEU A 248 -42.12 3.86 63.42
N VAL A 249 -42.05 3.50 64.71
CA VAL A 249 -40.93 2.72 65.25
C VAL A 249 -40.86 1.34 64.59
N ARG A 250 -42.00 0.64 64.45
CA ARG A 250 -42.07 -0.65 63.74
C ARG A 250 -41.59 -0.52 62.29
N GLN A 251 -41.99 0.55 61.60
CA GLN A 251 -41.59 0.81 60.22
C GLN A 251 -40.08 1.11 60.11
N ALA A 252 -39.53 1.93 61.00
CA ALA A 252 -38.10 2.24 61.03
C ALA A 252 -37.25 1.00 61.32
N VAL A 253 -37.69 0.15 62.26
CA VAL A 253 -37.05 -1.15 62.55
C VAL A 253 -37.11 -2.06 61.32
N HIS A 254 -38.26 -2.12 60.64
CA HIS A 254 -38.40 -2.93 59.43
C HIS A 254 -37.46 -2.46 58.31
N ILE A 255 -37.36 -1.16 58.05
CA ILE A 255 -36.43 -0.57 57.08
C ILE A 255 -34.98 -0.93 57.45
N GLN A 256 -34.63 -0.85 58.73
CA GLN A 256 -33.29 -1.19 59.23
C GLN A 256 -32.97 -2.68 59.05
N MET A 257 -33.94 -3.57 59.32
CA MET A 257 -33.79 -5.02 59.14
C MET A 257 -33.63 -5.39 57.67
N ALA A 258 -34.47 -4.83 56.78
CA ALA A 258 -34.40 -5.06 55.34
C ALA A 258 -33.04 -4.62 54.78
N PHE A 259 -32.58 -3.41 55.12
CA PHE A 259 -31.25 -2.93 54.73
C PHE A 259 -30.13 -3.88 55.17
N LEU A 260 -30.16 -4.34 56.44
CA LEU A 260 -29.12 -5.22 56.96
C LEU A 260 -29.13 -6.59 56.26
N GLN A 261 -30.32 -7.12 55.97
CA GLN A 261 -30.48 -8.38 55.25
C GLN A 261 -29.87 -8.28 53.84
N GLU A 262 -30.21 -7.24 53.09
CA GLU A 262 -29.69 -7.05 51.72
C GLU A 262 -28.19 -6.80 51.72
N LEU A 263 -27.68 -5.99 52.65
CA LEU A 263 -26.25 -5.74 52.80
C LEU A 263 -25.48 -7.04 53.07
N LEU A 264 -25.97 -7.87 53.99
CA LEU A 264 -25.35 -9.14 54.33
C LEU A 264 -25.37 -10.10 53.14
N GLN A 265 -26.51 -10.22 52.46
CA GLN A 265 -26.66 -11.07 51.28
C GLN A 265 -25.70 -10.66 50.16
N CYS A 266 -25.63 -9.35 49.86
CA CYS A 266 -24.69 -8.80 48.89
C CYS A 266 -23.24 -9.07 49.28
N GLN A 267 -22.88 -8.89 50.55
CA GLN A 267 -21.52 -9.09 51.03
C GLN A 267 -21.10 -10.56 50.93
N ILE A 268 -21.99 -11.49 51.27
CA ILE A 268 -21.74 -12.92 51.12
C ILE A 268 -21.50 -13.27 49.65
N GLN A 269 -22.41 -12.85 48.76
CA GLN A 269 -22.31 -13.14 47.32
C GLN A 269 -21.02 -12.58 46.70
N ASN A 270 -20.67 -11.31 46.98
CA ASN A 270 -19.44 -10.71 46.49
C ASN A 270 -18.19 -11.37 47.07
N THR A 271 -18.21 -11.77 48.34
CA THR A 271 -17.08 -12.47 48.96
C THR A 271 -16.83 -13.81 48.27
N PHE A 272 -17.89 -14.59 48.00
CA PHE A 272 -17.77 -15.83 47.25
C PHE A 272 -17.23 -15.60 45.83
N ALA A 273 -17.74 -14.59 45.12
CA ALA A 273 -17.25 -14.25 43.78
C ALA A 273 -15.76 -13.87 43.79
N ILE A 274 -15.31 -13.06 44.76
CA ILE A 274 -13.90 -12.69 44.91
C ILE A 274 -13.03 -13.91 45.26
N LEU A 275 -13.52 -14.80 46.13
CA LEU A 275 -12.80 -16.02 46.48
C LEU A 275 -12.65 -16.96 45.28
N ASP A 276 -13.69 -17.09 44.45
CA ASP A 276 -13.63 -17.87 43.22
C ASP A 276 -12.59 -17.29 42.24
N LEU A 277 -12.60 -15.97 42.01
CA LEU A 277 -11.59 -15.30 41.20
C LEU A 277 -10.16 -15.51 41.73
N LYS A 278 -9.97 -15.44 43.05
CA LYS A 278 -8.68 -15.71 43.70
C LYS A 278 -8.25 -17.17 43.54
N LEU A 279 -9.19 -18.10 43.64
CA LEU A 279 -8.94 -19.53 43.44
C LEU A 279 -8.52 -19.80 42.00
N GLN A 280 -9.26 -19.29 41.02
CA GLN A 280 -8.91 -19.36 39.60
C GLN A 280 -7.52 -18.78 39.34
N LYS A 281 -7.21 -17.61 39.90
CA LYS A 281 -5.89 -16.99 39.80
C LYS A 281 -4.81 -17.87 40.40
N LYS A 282 -5.05 -18.52 41.54
CA LYS A 282 -4.06 -19.45 42.13
C LYS A 282 -3.86 -20.70 41.29
N THR A 283 -4.92 -21.29 40.77
CA THR A 283 -4.82 -22.42 39.83
C THR A 283 -4.00 -22.03 38.60
N LEU A 284 -4.21 -20.84 38.03
CA LEU A 284 -3.40 -20.37 36.90
C LEU A 284 -1.92 -20.13 37.26
N ASN A 285 -1.62 -19.61 38.45
CA ASN A 285 -0.23 -19.43 38.90
C ASN A 285 0.50 -20.75 39.19
N LEU A 286 -0.22 -21.82 39.53
CA LEU A 286 0.38 -23.15 39.65
C LEU A 286 0.76 -23.74 38.28
N ASN A 287 0.05 -23.32 37.23
CA ASN A 287 0.27 -23.74 35.85
C ASN A 287 1.12 -22.74 35.03
N THR A 288 2.00 -21.98 35.69
CA THR A 288 2.87 -21.01 34.99
C THR A 288 3.77 -21.75 34.00
N PRO A 289 3.75 -21.39 32.70
CA PRO A 289 4.64 -21.98 31.70
C PRO A 289 6.11 -21.79 32.12
N ALA A 290 6.89 -22.87 32.09
CA ALA A 290 8.31 -22.79 32.38
C ALA A 290 9.01 -21.86 31.36
N PRO A 291 9.86 -20.92 31.79
CA PRO A 291 10.69 -20.18 30.84
C PRO A 291 11.56 -21.18 30.08
N PHE A 292 11.73 -20.95 28.77
CA PHE A 292 12.63 -21.74 27.94
C PHE A 292 13.98 -21.95 28.65
N PRO A 293 14.57 -23.15 28.59
CA PRO A 293 15.89 -23.35 29.14
C PRO A 293 16.88 -22.40 28.45
N PRO A 294 17.88 -21.86 29.17
CA PRO A 294 18.92 -21.06 28.55
C PRO A 294 19.62 -21.87 27.45
N PRO A 295 20.16 -21.21 26.40
CA PRO A 295 20.84 -21.90 25.34
C PRO A 295 21.96 -22.77 25.92
N ILE A 296 21.90 -24.06 25.62
CA ILE A 296 22.95 -25.02 25.94
C ILE A 296 24.24 -24.49 25.29
N THR A 297 25.17 -24.00 26.10
CA THR A 297 26.55 -23.72 25.66
C THR A 297 27.28 -25.05 25.52
N SER A 298 26.89 -25.84 24.51
CA SER A 298 27.69 -26.94 24.02
C SER A 298 28.45 -26.43 22.80
N HIS A 299 29.69 -26.00 23.03
CA HIS A 299 30.86 -26.31 22.20
C HIS A 299 32.09 -25.60 22.82
N ALA A 300 32.60 -26.19 23.89
CA ALA A 300 34.04 -26.19 24.11
C ALA A 300 34.62 -27.23 23.14
N GLY A 301 35.27 -26.77 22.08
CA GLY A 301 35.85 -27.64 21.06
C GLY A 301 36.56 -26.82 20.00
N GLN A 302 37.85 -26.58 20.26
CA GLN A 302 38.93 -26.19 19.34
C GLN A 302 38.52 -25.68 17.94
N GLU A 303 38.82 -24.41 17.68
CA GLU A 303 39.26 -24.02 16.34
C GLU A 303 40.52 -23.15 16.48
N GLU A 304 41.63 -23.71 16.01
CA GLU A 304 42.98 -23.19 16.10
C GLU A 304 43.13 -21.84 15.36
N ALA A 305 43.77 -20.90 16.06
CA ALA A 305 44.21 -19.64 15.51
C ALA A 305 45.30 -19.85 14.45
N LEU A 306 44.93 -19.74 13.17
CA LEU A 306 45.87 -19.56 12.07
C LEU A 306 46.43 -18.13 12.09
N LYS A 307 47.61 -17.97 12.70
CA LYS A 307 48.44 -16.76 12.58
C LYS A 307 49.18 -16.74 11.23
N PRO A 308 49.23 -15.61 10.50
CA PRO A 308 50.18 -15.40 9.42
C PRO A 308 51.54 -14.92 9.95
N HIS A 309 52.61 -15.40 9.32
CA HIS A 309 54.00 -15.34 9.76
C HIS A 309 54.79 -14.19 9.10
N LYS A 310 55.52 -13.45 9.94
CA LYS A 310 56.74 -12.63 9.79
C LYS A 310 57.07 -11.88 8.48
N VAL A 311 57.40 -10.59 8.64
CA VAL A 311 58.59 -9.97 8.04
C VAL A 311 59.35 -9.19 9.13
N SER A 312 60.57 -9.63 9.48
CA SER A 312 61.51 -8.87 10.30
C SER A 312 62.77 -8.56 9.49
N LYS A 313 63.02 -7.29 9.19
CA LYS A 313 64.33 -6.78 8.75
C LYS A 313 65.09 -6.29 9.98
N GLY A 314 66.12 -7.04 10.39
CA GLY A 314 67.16 -6.55 11.28
C GLY A 314 68.47 -6.43 10.52
N LYS A 315 69.10 -5.26 10.52
CA LYS A 315 70.50 -5.08 10.10
C LYS A 315 71.29 -4.35 11.20
N LYS A 316 72.15 -5.15 11.83
CA LYS A 316 73.35 -4.91 12.64
C LYS A 316 73.78 -3.47 13.00
N ALA A 317 73.84 -3.24 14.32
CA ALA A 317 74.98 -2.81 15.15
C ALA A 317 76.18 -2.07 14.51
N LYS A 318 76.64 -0.99 15.15
CA LYS A 318 77.86 -0.99 16.01
C LYS A 318 78.05 0.36 16.75
N ALA A 319 78.60 0.25 17.95
CA ALA A 319 78.92 1.31 18.90
C ALA A 319 80.18 2.12 18.52
N ARG A 320 80.28 3.38 19.00
CA ARG A 320 81.27 3.85 20.00
C ARG A 320 81.29 5.38 20.12
N LYS A 321 81.39 5.81 21.39
CA LYS A 321 81.82 7.11 21.93
C LYS A 321 80.97 8.33 21.62
#